data_AF-A8F7K7-F1
#
_entry.id   AF-A8F7K7-F1
#
_cell.length_a   1.000
_cell.length_b   1.000
_cell.length_c   1.000
_cell.angle_alpha   90.00
_cell.angle_beta   90.00
_cell.angle_gamma   90.00
#
_symmetry.space_group_name_H-M   'P 1'
#
loop_
_entity.id
_entity.type
_entity.pdbx_description
1 polymer ?
#
loop_
_entity_poly.entity_id
_entity_poly.type
_entity_poly.pdbx_seq_one_letter_code
_entity_poly.pdbx_strand_id
1 'polypeptide(L)'
;MVLFPKKGEENTEKTLQLAIEEASKCGKKLLISSTRGYSAEKALEMIPDDFQLIVVTHHHGFKEVDHQEFSEQTFQKLINKGHKVLTATHVLSGIERAFRREYNGIHTAEVIANTLRLFSQGVKVCVEMSLMAADAGLIKCSEWIVACAGSSKGLDTAMVIKPANTSRMLELRIGKIICMPSEYTG
;
A
#
# COMPACT_ATOMS: atom_id res chain seq x y z
N MET A 1 -13.70 9.52 9.41
CA MET A 1 -12.33 9.63 8.87
C MET A 1 -11.47 10.27 9.95
N VAL A 2 -10.27 9.75 10.20
CA VAL A 2 -9.30 10.34 11.13
C VAL A 2 -8.27 11.14 10.33
N LEU A 3 -7.99 12.37 10.75
CA LEU A 3 -6.96 13.21 10.13
C LEU A 3 -5.77 13.32 11.07
N PHE A 4 -4.60 12.87 10.61
CA PHE A 4 -3.36 13.00 11.38
C PHE A 4 -2.74 14.37 11.15
N PRO A 5 -2.32 15.10 12.20
CA PRO A 5 -1.73 16.43 12.06
C PRO A 5 -0.35 16.40 11.38
N LYS A 6 0.31 15.24 11.38
CA LYS A 6 1.61 15.00 10.77
C LYS A 6 1.60 13.69 10.01
N LYS A 7 2.41 13.60 8.97
CA LYS A 7 2.64 12.39 8.18
C LYS A 7 3.75 11.53 8.77
N GLY A 8 3.76 10.25 8.42
CA GLY A 8 4.89 9.34 8.70
C GLY A 8 4.66 8.33 9.82
N GLU A 9 5.77 7.73 10.27
CA GLU A 9 5.83 6.46 10.99
C GLU A 9 5.11 6.45 12.35
N GLU A 10 5.02 7.60 13.02
CA GLU A 10 4.32 7.77 14.30
C GLU A 10 2.84 7.37 14.26
N ASN A 11 2.23 7.40 13.07
CA ASN A 11 0.83 7.05 12.87
C ASN A 11 0.59 5.55 12.61
N THR A 12 1.65 4.73 12.56
CA THR A 12 1.57 3.34 12.07
C THR A 12 0.59 2.49 12.87
N GLU A 13 0.74 2.48 14.19
CA GLU A 13 -0.09 1.67 15.07
C GLU A 13 -1.55 2.12 15.01
N LYS A 14 -1.80 3.43 15.04
CA LYS A 14 -3.17 3.96 14.95
C LYS A 14 -3.82 3.66 13.60
N THR A 15 -3.05 3.74 12.52
CA THR A 15 -3.49 3.39 11.17
C THR A 15 -3.87 1.92 11.08
N LEU A 16 -3.04 1.01 11.61
CA LEU A 16 -3.32 -0.42 11.67
C LEU A 16 -4.56 -0.72 12.50
N GLN A 17 -4.72 -0.10 13.67
CA GLN A 17 -5.89 -0.29 14.52
C GLN A 17 -7.19 0.04 13.76
N LEU A 18 -7.25 1.23 13.14
CA LEU A 18 -8.43 1.67 12.38
C LEU A 18 -8.69 0.77 11.16
N ALA A 19 -7.63 0.34 10.50
CA ALA A 19 -7.72 -0.50 9.32
C ALA A 19 -8.18 -1.93 9.63
N ILE A 20 -7.70 -2.53 10.72
CA ILE A 20 -8.13 -3.86 11.17
C ILE A 20 -9.60 -3.83 11.57
N GLU A 21 -10.03 -2.79 12.29
CA GLU A 21 -11.43 -2.60 12.65
C GLU A 21 -12.32 -2.53 11.40
N GLU A 22 -11.91 -1.77 10.37
CA GLU A 22 -12.67 -1.69 9.13
C GLU A 22 -12.62 -2.99 8.31
N ALA A 23 -11.45 -3.64 8.24
CA ALA A 23 -11.25 -4.89 7.50
C ALA A 23 -12.07 -6.05 8.08
N SER A 24 -12.36 -6.03 9.39
CA SER A 24 -13.29 -6.98 10.03
C SER A 24 -14.69 -6.95 9.40
N LYS A 25 -15.08 -5.80 8.83
CA LYS A 25 -16.38 -5.56 8.20
C LYS A 25 -16.37 -5.87 6.70
N CYS A 26 -15.19 -6.00 6.07
CA CYS A 26 -15.05 -6.16 4.62
C CYS A 26 -14.07 -7.28 4.21
N GLY A 27 -14.37 -8.52 4.62
CA GLY A 27 -13.69 -9.71 4.09
C GLY A 27 -12.35 -10.06 4.72
N LYS A 28 -11.95 -9.38 5.80
CA LYS A 28 -10.79 -9.74 6.66
C LYS A 28 -9.45 -9.85 5.90
N LYS A 29 -9.31 -9.06 4.84
CA LYS A 29 -8.06 -8.91 4.08
C LYS A 29 -7.48 -7.52 4.35
N LEU A 30 -6.21 -7.50 4.76
CA LEU A 30 -5.47 -6.27 4.99
C LEU A 30 -4.26 -6.23 4.05
N LEU A 31 -4.25 -5.26 3.16
CA LEU A 31 -3.16 -4.99 2.23
C LEU A 31 -2.31 -3.85 2.80
N ILE A 32 -1.01 -4.02 2.95
CA ILE A 32 -0.15 -2.96 3.50
C ILE A 32 1.12 -2.75 2.66
N SER A 33 1.66 -1.52 2.65
CA SER A 33 3.03 -1.30 2.20
C SER A 33 4.03 -1.55 3.33
N SER A 34 5.15 -2.20 3.03
CA SER A 34 6.30 -2.20 3.93
C SER A 34 7.60 -2.39 3.16
N THR A 35 8.49 -1.39 3.23
CA THR A 35 9.76 -1.42 2.49
C THR A 35 10.82 -2.28 3.17
N ARG A 36 11.00 -2.12 4.49
CA ARG A 36 12.08 -2.80 5.25
C ARG A 36 11.57 -3.88 6.21
N GLY A 37 10.25 -3.99 6.39
CA GLY A 37 9.62 -4.97 7.29
C GLY A 37 8.97 -4.38 8.54
N TYR A 38 9.37 -3.18 9.00
CA TYR A 38 8.84 -2.60 10.26
C TYR A 38 7.30 -2.60 10.35
N SER A 39 6.62 -2.01 9.36
CA SER A 39 5.15 -1.98 9.35
C SER A 39 4.52 -3.36 9.21
N ALA A 40 5.23 -4.31 8.57
CA ALA A 40 4.75 -5.68 8.43
C ALA A 40 4.87 -6.47 9.74
N GLU A 41 5.95 -6.29 10.50
CA GLU A 41 6.08 -6.85 11.84
C GLU A 41 5.02 -6.27 12.77
N LYS A 42 4.79 -4.96 12.73
CA LYS A 42 3.73 -4.33 13.52
C LYS A 42 2.33 -4.82 13.14
N ALA A 43 2.04 -4.95 11.85
CA ALA A 43 0.78 -5.54 11.41
C ALA A 43 0.63 -6.98 11.91
N LEU A 44 1.70 -7.78 11.83
CA LEU A 44 1.71 -9.17 12.26
C LEU A 44 1.50 -9.36 13.77
N GLU A 45 1.93 -8.39 14.58
CA GLU A 45 1.68 -8.34 16.03
C GLU A 45 0.22 -8.03 16.37
N MET A 46 -0.46 -7.23 15.53
CA MET A 46 -1.79 -6.69 15.81
C MET A 46 -2.93 -7.42 15.11
N ILE A 47 -2.65 -8.12 14.01
CA ILE A 47 -3.68 -8.69 13.14
C ILE A 47 -4.32 -9.94 13.78
N PRO A 48 -5.67 -10.08 13.76
CA PRO A 48 -6.33 -11.30 14.23
C PRO A 48 -5.99 -12.53 13.39
N ASP A 49 -6.06 -13.72 13.99
CA ASP A 49 -5.68 -14.99 13.34
C ASP A 49 -6.53 -15.34 12.10
N ASP A 50 -7.77 -14.86 12.03
CA ASP A 50 -8.71 -15.12 10.93
C ASP A 50 -8.58 -14.13 9.77
N PHE A 51 -7.56 -13.28 9.78
CA PHE A 51 -7.29 -12.31 8.73
C PHE A 51 -6.15 -12.76 7.81
N GLN A 52 -6.26 -12.35 6.55
CA GLN A 52 -5.18 -12.48 5.58
C GLN A 52 -4.43 -11.15 5.46
N LEU A 53 -3.20 -11.10 5.97
CA LEU A 53 -2.25 -10.03 5.68
C LEU A 53 -1.58 -10.27 4.32
N ILE A 54 -1.51 -9.20 3.53
CA ILE A 54 -0.79 -9.13 2.25
C ILE A 54 0.14 -7.92 2.32
N VAL A 55 1.45 -8.15 2.27
CA VAL A 55 2.47 -7.11 2.36
C VAL A 55 3.01 -6.84 0.97
N VAL A 56 3.00 -5.58 0.54
CA VAL A 56 3.62 -5.15 -0.72
C VAL A 56 4.91 -4.41 -0.42
N THR A 57 6.01 -4.90 -0.98
CA THR A 57 7.35 -4.34 -0.83
C THR A 57 7.73 -3.52 -2.05
N HIS A 58 8.88 -2.83 -1.98
CA HIS A 58 9.52 -2.34 -3.19
C HIS A 58 9.91 -3.50 -4.11
N HIS A 59 9.91 -3.25 -5.43
CA HIS A 59 10.51 -4.19 -6.39
C HIS A 59 12.00 -4.40 -6.10
N HIS A 60 12.49 -5.59 -6.46
CA HIS A 60 13.92 -5.87 -6.48
C HIS A 60 14.62 -4.86 -7.39
N GLY A 61 15.71 -4.23 -6.93
CA GLY A 61 16.38 -3.19 -7.71
C GLY A 61 15.91 -1.75 -7.45
N PHE A 62 14.96 -1.51 -6.52
CA PHE A 62 14.37 -0.18 -6.34
C PHE A 62 15.40 0.89 -5.91
N LYS A 63 16.15 0.59 -4.85
CA LYS A 63 17.18 1.48 -4.29
C LYS A 63 18.53 1.26 -4.97
N GLU A 64 18.91 -0.01 -5.12
CA GLU A 64 20.20 -0.47 -5.66
C GLU A 64 19.95 -1.72 -6.51
N VAL A 65 20.72 -1.89 -7.59
CA VAL A 65 20.61 -3.02 -8.53
C VAL A 65 20.81 -4.34 -7.78
N ASP A 66 20.00 -5.35 -8.13
CA ASP A 66 20.04 -6.69 -7.53
C ASP A 66 19.87 -6.76 -6.01
N HIS A 67 19.31 -5.72 -5.39
CA HIS A 67 19.07 -5.66 -3.96
C HIS A 67 17.57 -5.54 -3.59
N GLN A 68 17.17 -6.26 -2.55
CA GLN A 68 15.87 -6.13 -1.88
C GLN A 68 16.06 -5.59 -0.46
N GLU A 69 15.34 -4.52 -0.13
CA GLU A 69 15.41 -3.86 1.18
C GLU A 69 14.62 -4.60 2.28
N PHE A 70 13.68 -5.45 1.89
CA PHE A 70 12.81 -6.16 2.80
C PHE A 70 13.56 -7.24 3.59
N SER A 71 13.33 -7.27 4.92
CA SER A 71 13.99 -8.23 5.81
C SER A 71 13.58 -9.68 5.50
N GLU A 72 14.57 -10.53 5.19
CA GLU A 72 14.38 -11.97 5.02
C GLU A 72 13.79 -12.62 6.27
N GLN A 73 14.21 -12.18 7.46
CA GLN A 73 13.66 -12.67 8.72
C GLN A 73 12.16 -12.35 8.83
N THR A 74 11.76 -11.13 8.48
CA THR A 74 10.35 -10.72 8.48
C THR A 74 9.56 -11.45 7.41
N PHE A 75 10.14 -11.68 6.22
CA PHE A 75 9.55 -12.48 5.17
C PHE A 75 9.21 -13.89 5.66
N GLN A 76 10.18 -14.60 6.23
CA GLN A 76 9.98 -15.96 6.74
C GLN A 76 8.91 -16.01 7.84
N LYS A 77 8.89 -15.03 8.77
CA LYS A 77 7.82 -14.93 9.79
C LYS A 77 6.43 -14.81 9.17
N LEU A 78 6.27 -14.00 8.12
CA LEU A 78 4.99 -13.78 7.45
C LEU A 78 4.52 -15.05 6.72
N ILE A 79 5.40 -15.68 5.94
CA ILE A 79 5.05 -16.88 5.16
C ILE A 79 4.73 -18.05 6.09
N ASN A 80 5.51 -18.25 7.16
CA ASN A 80 5.27 -19.33 8.14
C ASN A 80 3.93 -19.18 8.88
N LYS A 81 3.38 -17.96 8.96
CA LYS A 81 2.05 -17.67 9.51
C LYS A 81 0.94 -17.67 8.45
N GLY A 82 1.24 -18.06 7.21
CA GLY A 82 0.25 -18.13 6.12
C GLY A 82 -0.06 -16.79 5.44
N HIS A 83 0.69 -15.74 5.75
CA HIS A 83 0.54 -14.43 5.11
C HIS A 83 1.25 -14.38 3.76
N LYS A 84 1.00 -13.32 2.98
CA LYS A 84 1.58 -13.15 1.64
C LYS A 84 2.49 -11.92 1.60
N VAL A 85 3.56 -12.03 0.83
CA VAL A 85 4.45 -10.91 0.49
C VAL A 85 4.53 -10.80 -1.03
N LEU A 86 4.34 -9.60 -1.55
CA LEU A 86 4.41 -9.27 -2.97
C LEU A 86 5.55 -8.31 -3.23
N THR A 87 6.48 -8.74 -4.07
CA THR A 87 7.54 -7.92 -4.64
C THR A 87 7.32 -7.86 -6.15
N ALA A 88 6.93 -6.69 -6.66
CA ALA A 88 6.62 -6.51 -8.07
C ALA A 88 6.83 -5.04 -8.50
N THR A 89 6.87 -4.82 -9.82
CA THR A 89 6.99 -3.48 -10.40
C THR A 89 5.89 -2.54 -9.90
N HIS A 90 6.27 -1.30 -9.57
CA HIS A 90 5.33 -0.26 -9.17
C HIS A 90 4.53 0.25 -10.37
N VAL A 91 3.26 -0.12 -10.48
CA VAL A 91 2.46 0.07 -11.70
C VAL A 91 2.14 1.54 -12.03
N LEU A 92 2.13 2.45 -11.05
CA LEU A 92 1.96 3.89 -11.30
C LEU A 92 3.30 4.60 -11.59
N SER A 93 4.24 3.86 -12.19
CA SER A 93 5.49 4.39 -12.73
C SER A 93 6.08 3.44 -13.77
N GLY A 94 6.33 2.18 -13.40
CA GLY A 94 6.79 1.13 -14.31
C GLY A 94 7.95 1.55 -15.20
N ILE A 95 7.82 1.23 -16.49
CA ILE A 95 8.81 1.59 -17.51
C ILE A 95 8.90 3.10 -17.74
N GLU A 96 7.80 3.86 -17.54
CA GLU A 96 7.79 5.32 -17.73
C GLU A 96 8.81 6.03 -16.83
N ARG A 97 9.14 5.45 -15.67
CA ARG A 97 10.19 5.97 -14.78
C ARG A 97 11.56 6.03 -15.48
N ALA A 98 11.89 5.04 -16.31
CA ALA A 98 13.16 5.02 -17.03
C ALA A 98 13.21 6.14 -18.07
N PHE A 99 12.12 6.29 -18.84
CA PHE A 99 11.99 7.37 -19.81
C PHE A 99 12.04 8.75 -19.16
N ARG A 100 11.37 8.95 -18.01
CA ARG A 100 11.46 10.20 -17.27
C ARG A 100 12.87 10.52 -16.83
N ARG A 101 13.63 9.52 -16.35
CA ARG A 101 15.02 9.73 -15.87
C ARG A 101 15.96 10.10 -17.01
N GLU A 102 15.78 9.50 -18.17
CA GLU A 102 16.64 9.70 -19.34
C GLU A 102 16.27 10.97 -20.12
N TYR A 103 14.97 11.15 -20.40
CA TYR A 103 14.47 12.13 -21.36
C TYR A 103 13.66 13.26 -20.71
N ASN A 104 13.41 13.21 -19.40
CA ASN A 104 12.42 14.04 -18.71
C ASN A 104 11.02 13.89 -19.33
N GLY A 105 10.09 14.80 -18.98
CA GLY A 105 8.75 14.85 -19.56
C GLY A 105 7.63 14.45 -18.58
N ILE A 106 6.42 14.42 -19.13
CA ILE A 106 5.18 14.10 -18.42
C ILE A 106 4.71 12.73 -18.91
N HIS A 107 4.48 11.81 -17.98
CA HIS A 107 4.09 10.44 -18.28
C HIS A 107 2.80 10.07 -17.55
N THR A 108 1.90 9.37 -18.22
CA THR A 108 0.51 9.22 -17.77
C THR A 108 0.40 8.51 -16.42
N ALA A 109 1.16 7.45 -16.18
CA ALA A 109 1.12 6.73 -14.90
C ALA A 109 1.62 7.62 -13.76
N GLU A 110 2.66 8.41 -14.02
CA GLU A 110 3.19 9.37 -13.03
C GLU A 110 2.26 10.57 -12.81
N VAL A 111 1.52 11.03 -13.83
CA VAL A 111 0.47 12.06 -13.67
C VAL A 111 -0.59 11.57 -12.70
N ILE A 112 -1.12 10.36 -12.90
CA ILE A 112 -2.12 9.75 -12.01
C ILE A 112 -1.56 9.63 -10.59
N ALA A 113 -0.32 9.17 -10.45
CA ALA A 113 0.36 9.08 -9.16
C ALA A 113 0.45 10.46 -8.46
N ASN A 114 0.81 11.50 -9.20
CA ASN A 114 0.94 12.85 -8.66
C ASN A 114 -0.42 13.48 -8.32
N THR A 115 -1.47 13.20 -9.09
CA THR A 115 -2.84 13.58 -8.75
C THR A 115 -3.30 12.94 -7.45
N LEU A 116 -3.04 11.64 -7.25
CA LEU A 116 -3.38 10.95 -6.00
C LEU A 116 -2.59 11.49 -4.79
N ARG A 117 -1.34 11.92 -5.01
CA ARG A 117 -0.52 12.56 -3.97
C ARG A 117 -1.04 13.90 -3.48
N LEU A 118 -1.97 14.54 -4.21
CA LEU A 118 -2.66 15.73 -3.72
C LEU A 118 -3.47 15.44 -2.45
N PHE A 119 -3.89 14.19 -2.23
CA PHE A 119 -4.50 13.75 -0.97
C PHE A 119 -3.42 13.42 0.07
N SER A 120 -2.58 12.42 -0.23
CA SER A 120 -1.39 12.07 0.56
C SER A 120 -0.48 11.11 -0.23
N GLN A 121 0.77 10.92 0.22
CA GLN A 121 1.62 9.86 -0.35
C GLN A 121 0.99 8.48 -0.17
N GLY A 122 0.40 8.23 1.00
CA GLY A 122 -0.28 6.98 1.30
C GLY A 122 -1.46 6.70 0.37
N VAL A 123 -2.26 7.71 -0.01
CA VAL A 123 -3.39 7.51 -0.94
C VAL A 123 -2.91 6.96 -2.29
N LYS A 124 -1.86 7.56 -2.86
CA LYS A 124 -1.24 7.05 -4.09
C LYS A 124 -0.78 5.61 -3.93
N VAL A 125 -0.10 5.31 -2.83
CA VAL A 125 0.51 3.99 -2.60
C VAL A 125 -0.56 2.93 -2.34
N CYS A 126 -1.65 3.23 -1.62
CA CYS A 126 -2.82 2.35 -1.45
C CYS A 126 -3.45 1.97 -2.80
N VAL A 127 -3.62 2.93 -3.72
CA VAL A 127 -4.12 2.64 -5.07
C VAL A 127 -3.14 1.76 -5.85
N GLU A 128 -1.85 2.12 -5.88
CA GLU A 128 -0.82 1.37 -6.60
C GLU A 128 -0.71 -0.08 -6.13
N MET A 129 -0.64 -0.31 -4.82
CA MET A 129 -0.53 -1.66 -4.27
C MET A 129 -1.78 -2.51 -4.52
N SER A 130 -2.96 -1.88 -4.57
CA SER A 130 -4.22 -2.58 -4.85
C SER A 130 -4.24 -3.12 -6.28
N LEU A 131 -3.75 -2.34 -7.24
CA LEU A 131 -3.58 -2.79 -8.63
C LEU A 131 -2.55 -3.93 -8.71
N MET A 132 -1.38 -3.75 -8.07
CA MET A 132 -0.31 -4.78 -8.06
C MET A 132 -0.79 -6.10 -7.46
N ALA A 133 -1.48 -6.06 -6.32
CA ALA A 133 -1.98 -7.25 -5.65
C ALA A 133 -3.10 -7.95 -6.45
N ALA A 134 -3.93 -7.19 -7.17
CA ALA A 134 -4.94 -7.75 -8.06
C ALA A 134 -4.30 -8.44 -9.28
N ASP A 135 -3.27 -7.84 -9.88
CA ASP A 135 -2.52 -8.44 -10.99
C ASP A 135 -1.80 -9.72 -10.58
N ALA A 136 -1.32 -9.81 -9.34
CA ALA A 136 -0.71 -11.01 -8.77
C ALA A 136 -1.72 -12.08 -8.33
N GLY A 137 -3.04 -11.83 -8.44
CA GLY A 137 -4.09 -12.76 -8.00
C GLY A 137 -4.19 -12.94 -6.48
N LEU A 138 -3.58 -12.04 -5.69
CA LEU A 138 -3.60 -12.10 -4.22
C LEU A 138 -4.89 -11.54 -3.62
N ILE A 139 -5.57 -10.65 -4.36
CA ILE A 139 -6.88 -10.09 -4.00
C ILE A 139 -7.84 -10.20 -5.18
N LYS A 140 -9.16 -10.23 -4.91
CA LYS A 140 -10.18 -10.33 -5.95
C LYS A 140 -10.79 -8.96 -6.24
N CYS A 141 -10.93 -8.62 -7.52
CA CYS A 141 -11.59 -7.38 -7.99
C CYS A 141 -13.09 -7.31 -7.66
N SER A 142 -13.71 -8.43 -7.29
CA SER A 142 -15.11 -8.50 -6.87
C SER A 142 -15.33 -8.09 -5.40
N GLU A 143 -14.27 -8.07 -4.59
CA GLU A 143 -14.34 -7.87 -3.14
C GLU A 143 -13.84 -6.46 -2.75
N TRP A 144 -14.40 -5.91 -1.67
CA TRP A 144 -13.81 -4.72 -1.02
C TRP A 144 -12.67 -5.18 -0.11
N ILE A 145 -11.58 -4.42 -0.07
CA ILE A 145 -10.44 -4.67 0.81
C ILE A 145 -10.04 -3.39 1.55
N VAL A 146 -9.26 -3.52 2.62
CA VAL A 146 -8.58 -2.39 3.25
C VAL A 146 -7.12 -2.37 2.84
N ALA A 147 -6.66 -1.23 2.33
CA ALA A 147 -5.28 -0.96 1.99
C ALA A 147 -4.67 0.12 2.90
N CYS A 148 -3.48 -0.11 3.42
CA CYS A 148 -2.74 0.83 4.26
C CYS A 148 -1.38 1.16 3.69
N ALA A 149 -1.05 2.45 3.67
CA ALA A 149 0.26 2.93 3.24
C ALA A 149 0.68 4.15 4.05
N GLY A 150 1.89 4.65 3.83
CA GLY A 150 2.40 5.80 4.55
C GLY A 150 3.29 6.72 3.73
N SER A 151 3.68 7.82 4.36
CA SER A 151 4.63 8.79 3.82
C SER A 151 6.04 8.50 4.32
N SER A 152 6.96 8.22 3.39
CA SER A 152 8.38 7.90 3.64
C SER A 152 8.63 6.60 4.42
N LYS A 153 8.12 6.50 5.65
CA LYS A 153 8.23 5.33 6.53
C LYS A 153 6.93 5.12 7.29
N GLY A 154 6.68 3.87 7.69
CA GLY A 154 5.48 3.49 8.42
C GLY A 154 4.19 3.62 7.62
N LEU A 155 3.07 3.71 8.34
CA LEU A 155 1.72 3.81 7.77
C LEU A 155 1.03 5.05 8.35
N ASP A 156 0.42 5.87 7.50
CA ASP A 156 -0.33 7.07 7.90
C ASP A 156 -1.66 7.23 7.15
N THR A 157 -1.97 6.32 6.24
CA THR A 157 -3.16 6.36 5.40
C THR A 157 -3.77 4.96 5.30
N ALA A 158 -5.09 4.87 5.45
CA ALA A 158 -5.84 3.62 5.23
C ALA A 158 -7.13 3.90 4.45
N MET A 159 -7.46 3.00 3.52
CA MET A 159 -8.58 3.17 2.61
C MET A 159 -9.31 1.86 2.35
N VAL A 160 -10.63 1.92 2.20
CA VAL A 160 -11.45 0.84 1.66
C VAL A 160 -11.47 0.96 0.14
N ILE A 161 -11.01 -0.06 -0.57
CA ILE A 161 -10.83 -0.05 -2.02
C ILE A 161 -11.48 -1.31 -2.61
N LYS A 162 -12.23 -1.13 -3.72
CA LYS A 162 -12.57 -2.22 -4.62
C LYS A 162 -11.54 -2.23 -5.74
N PRO A 163 -10.62 -3.21 -5.77
CA PRO A 163 -9.48 -3.17 -6.66
C PRO A 163 -9.90 -3.48 -8.09
N ALA A 164 -9.01 -3.17 -9.03
CA ALA A 164 -9.08 -3.58 -10.42
C ALA A 164 -7.68 -4.04 -10.87
N ASN A 165 -7.60 -4.79 -11.96
CA ASN A 165 -6.32 -5.05 -12.60
C ASN A 165 -5.76 -3.78 -13.24
N THR A 166 -4.45 -3.67 -13.39
CA THR A 166 -3.81 -2.44 -13.92
C THR A 166 -4.34 -2.08 -15.31
N SER A 167 -4.56 -3.06 -16.19
CA SER A 167 -5.13 -2.86 -17.53
C SER A 167 -6.57 -2.32 -17.52
N ARG A 168 -7.24 -2.38 -16.36
CA ARG A 168 -8.61 -1.93 -16.10
C ARG A 168 -8.66 -0.89 -14.98
N MET A 169 -7.57 -0.16 -14.72
CA MET A 169 -7.44 0.69 -13.52
C MET A 169 -8.59 1.68 -13.30
N LEU A 170 -9.24 2.16 -14.37
CA LEU A 170 -10.38 3.08 -14.27
C LEU A 170 -11.67 2.41 -13.73
N GLU A 171 -11.68 1.09 -13.58
CA GLU A 171 -12.73 0.32 -12.91
C GLU A 171 -12.54 0.28 -11.37
N LEU A 172 -11.36 0.67 -10.86
CA LEU A 172 -11.09 0.74 -9.41
C LEU A 172 -12.06 1.72 -8.75
N ARG A 173 -12.50 1.40 -7.53
CA ARG A 173 -13.36 2.29 -6.72
C ARG A 173 -12.77 2.52 -5.35
N ILE A 174 -12.66 3.79 -4.98
CA ILE A 174 -12.37 4.20 -3.60
C ILE A 174 -13.71 4.25 -2.88
N GLY A 175 -13.86 3.43 -1.83
CA GLY A 175 -15.09 3.37 -1.03
C GLY A 175 -15.07 4.37 0.12
N LYS A 176 -13.97 4.40 0.86
CA LYS A 176 -13.82 5.22 2.07
C LYS A 176 -12.35 5.52 2.35
N ILE A 177 -12.04 6.76 2.72
CA ILE A 177 -10.77 7.10 3.37
C ILE A 177 -10.98 6.95 4.88
N ILE A 178 -10.27 6.01 5.50
CA ILE A 178 -10.39 5.70 6.92
C ILE A 178 -9.57 6.71 7.72
N CYS A 179 -8.30 6.89 7.34
CA CYS A 179 -7.41 7.91 7.87
C CYS A 179 -6.43 8.40 6.81
N MET A 180 -5.92 9.62 6.97
CA MET A 180 -4.83 10.20 6.19
C MET A 180 -4.22 11.39 6.93
N PRO A 181 -2.98 11.82 6.61
CA PRO A 181 -2.43 13.07 7.15
C PRO A 181 -3.12 14.30 6.54
N SER A 182 -3.21 15.39 7.30
CA SER A 182 -3.72 16.69 6.88
C SER A 182 -3.01 17.81 7.63
N GLU A 183 -2.53 18.80 6.88
CA GLU A 183 -1.93 20.03 7.43
C GLU A 183 -2.98 21.12 7.74
N TYR A 184 -4.25 20.88 7.39
CA TYR A 184 -5.33 21.81 7.69
C TYR A 184 -5.68 21.83 9.18
N THR A 185 -5.38 22.95 9.84
CA THR A 185 -5.72 23.25 11.23
C THR A 185 -6.84 24.29 11.26
N GLY A 186 -8.09 23.83 11.16
CA GLY A 186 -9.26 24.69 11.27
C GLY A 186 -9.42 25.34 12.64
#